data_AF-A0A109K236-F1
#
_entry.id   AF-A0A109K236-F1
#
_cell.length_a   1.000
_cell.length_b   1.000
_cell.length_c   1.000
_cell.angle_alpha   90.00
_cell.angle_beta   90.00
_cell.angle_gamma   90.00
#
_symmetry.space_group_name_H-M   'P 1'
#
loop_
_entity.id
_entity.type
_entity.pdbx_description
1 polymer ?
#
loop_
_entity_poly.entity_id
_entity_poly.type
_entity_poly.pdbx_seq_one_letter_code
_entity_poly.pdbx_strand_id
1 'polypeptide(L)'
;MSRAPSIVPQQTDHDTYLVLNDFGKLGRAWCEADEEGTDRKTLIRRLMEDQYSHPIRIVAFNTAEGWSRDVTKDIADELRRSIAEYDEVPRSVQEFVEVTVRH
;
A
#
# COMPACT_ATOMS: atom_id res chain seq x y z
N MET A 1 -36.41 23.75 4.77
CA MET A 1 -35.04 23.67 5.32
C MET A 1 -34.19 22.94 4.31
N SER A 2 -33.21 23.60 3.69
CA SER A 2 -32.29 22.96 2.76
C SER A 2 -31.29 22.13 3.57
N ARG A 3 -31.34 20.80 3.43
CA ARG A 3 -30.39 19.89 4.08
C ARG A 3 -29.03 20.07 3.40
N ALA A 4 -28.01 20.47 4.16
CA ALA A 4 -26.65 20.48 3.64
C ALA A 4 -26.25 19.06 3.19
N PRO A 5 -25.50 18.92 2.09
CA PRO A 5 -24.96 17.62 1.70
C PRO A 5 -24.12 17.06 2.86
N SER A 6 -24.19 15.73 3.04
CA SER A 6 -23.38 15.04 4.04
C SER A 6 -21.90 15.31 3.74
N ILE A 7 -21.16 15.82 4.73
CA ILE A 7 -19.70 15.93 4.65
C ILE A 7 -19.02 14.59 4.92
N VAL A 8 -19.79 13.60 5.41
CA VAL A 8 -19.34 12.22 5.54
C VAL A 8 -19.23 11.68 4.12
N PRO A 9 -18.03 11.27 3.66
CA PRO A 9 -17.87 10.57 2.41
C PRO A 9 -18.85 9.39 2.36
N GLN A 10 -19.44 9.11 1.21
CA GLN A 10 -20.22 7.89 1.04
C GLN A 10 -19.29 6.73 1.38
N GLN A 11 -19.59 6.03 2.47
CA GLN A 11 -18.72 5.03 3.08
C GLN A 11 -18.37 3.96 2.03
N THR A 12 -17.20 4.09 1.43
CA THR A 12 -16.52 2.98 0.77
C THR A 12 -15.90 2.17 1.89
N ASP A 13 -16.64 1.18 2.39
CA ASP A 13 -16.20 0.23 3.40
C ASP A 13 -15.08 -0.65 2.82
N HIS A 14 -13.87 -0.11 2.78
CA HIS A 14 -12.69 -0.78 2.30
C HIS A 14 -11.46 -0.30 3.05
N ASP A 15 -10.48 -1.19 3.14
CA ASP A 15 -9.19 -0.87 3.71
C ASP A 15 -8.38 -0.05 2.71
N THR A 16 -7.88 1.10 3.17
CA THR A 16 -7.03 2.01 2.42
C THR A 16 -5.57 1.74 2.78
N TYR A 17 -4.71 1.62 1.78
CA TYR A 17 -3.29 1.33 1.93
C TYR A 17 -2.43 2.51 1.48
N LEU A 18 -1.50 2.93 2.34
CA LEU A 18 -0.51 3.96 2.03
C LEU A 18 0.90 3.37 2.07
N VAL A 19 1.73 3.79 1.12
CA VAL A 19 3.12 3.34 0.99
C VAL A 19 4.07 4.49 1.30
N LEU A 20 4.96 4.27 2.26
CA LEU A 20 6.11 5.12 2.50
C LEU A 20 7.26 4.61 1.63
N ASN A 21 7.76 5.47 0.75
CA ASN A 21 8.86 5.16 -0.15
C ASN A 21 10.12 5.92 0.27
N ASP A 22 11.28 5.28 0.14
CA ASP A 22 12.58 5.94 0.32
C ASP A 22 13.16 6.38 -1.04
N PHE A 23 13.28 7.68 -1.25
CA PHE A 23 13.88 8.26 -2.44
C PHE A 23 15.38 8.56 -2.25
N GLY A 24 16.00 7.95 -1.24
CA GLY A 24 17.42 8.09 -0.93
C GLY A 24 17.75 9.50 -0.47
N LYS A 25 18.56 10.23 -1.26
CA LYS A 25 18.99 11.60 -0.92
C LYS A 25 17.83 12.60 -0.86
N LEU A 26 16.73 12.32 -1.56
CA LEU A 26 15.52 13.14 -1.53
C LEU A 26 14.67 12.88 -0.26
N GLY A 27 15.04 11.89 0.55
CA GLY A 27 14.35 11.54 1.78
C GLY A 27 13.19 10.58 1.54
N ARG A 28 12.28 10.51 2.51
CA ARG A 28 11.15 9.58 2.54
C ARG A 28 9.85 10.33 2.44
N ALA A 29 8.91 9.81 1.66
CA ALA A 29 7.59 10.40 1.52
C ALA A 29 6.51 9.34 1.35
N TRP A 30 5.31 9.65 1.83
CA TRP A 30 4.11 8.89 1.52
C TRP A 30 3.72 9.17 0.08
N CYS A 31 3.65 8.11 -0.73
CA CYS A 31 3.30 8.25 -2.14
C CYS A 31 1.84 8.67 -2.29
N GLU A 32 1.59 9.58 -3.23
CA GLU A 32 0.25 9.96 -3.62
C GLU A 32 -0.47 8.75 -4.24
N ALA A 33 -1.73 8.56 -3.86
CA ALA A 33 -2.62 7.56 -4.42
C ALA A 33 -3.98 8.21 -4.66
N ASP A 34 -4.59 7.90 -5.79
CA ASP A 34 -5.98 8.18 -6.09
C ASP A 34 -6.91 7.44 -5.10
N GLU A 35 -8.05 8.06 -4.80
CA GLU A 35 -9.03 7.51 -3.84
C GLU A 35 -9.43 6.07 -4.16
N GLU A 36 -9.72 5.78 -5.44
CA GLU A 36 -10.13 4.45 -5.91
C GLU A 36 -8.96 3.44 -6.00
N GLY A 37 -7.71 3.89 -5.96
CA GLY A 37 -6.52 3.05 -6.16
C GLY A 37 -5.76 2.73 -4.88
N THR A 38 -6.42 2.86 -3.74
CA THR A 38 -5.84 2.57 -2.42
C THR A 38 -6.24 1.22 -1.84
N ASP A 39 -7.02 0.42 -2.54
CA ASP A 39 -7.38 -0.93 -2.10
C ASP A 39 -6.19 -1.92 -2.21
N ARG A 40 -6.29 -3.04 -1.49
CA ARG A 40 -5.23 -4.06 -1.44
C ARG A 40 -4.82 -4.60 -2.82
N LYS A 41 -5.78 -4.88 -3.70
CA LYS A 41 -5.51 -5.43 -5.02
C LYS A 41 -4.76 -4.41 -5.87
N THR A 42 -5.16 -3.14 -5.80
CA THR A 42 -4.46 -2.06 -6.51
C THR A 42 -3.05 -1.83 -5.95
N LEU A 43 -2.86 -1.90 -4.63
CA LEU A 43 -1.54 -1.86 -4.01
C LEU A 43 -0.60 -2.93 -4.59
N ILE A 44 -1.02 -4.21 -4.56
CA ILE A 44 -0.20 -5.32 -5.06
C ILE A 44 0.13 -5.12 -6.54
N ARG A 45 -0.86 -4.72 -7.34
CA ARG A 45 -0.64 -4.41 -8.77
C ARG A 45 0.40 -3.30 -8.95
N ARG A 46 0.30 -2.19 -8.21
CA ARG A 46 1.23 -1.04 -8.30
C ARG A 46 2.65 -1.40 -7.86
N LEU A 47 2.80 -2.25 -6.85
CA LEU A 47 4.09 -2.81 -6.44
C LEU A 47 4.70 -3.62 -7.58
N MET A 48 3.92 -4.52 -8.21
CA MET A 48 4.38 -5.34 -9.33
C MET A 48 4.62 -4.55 -10.62
N GLU A 49 3.97 -3.40 -10.80
CA GLU A 49 4.22 -2.44 -11.88
C GLU A 49 5.41 -1.50 -11.58
N ASP A 50 6.15 -1.71 -10.48
CA ASP A 50 7.29 -0.91 -10.05
C ASP A 50 6.97 0.59 -9.84
N GLN A 51 5.73 0.91 -9.47
CA GLN A 51 5.32 2.30 -9.18
C GLN A 51 5.91 2.83 -7.87
N TYR A 52 6.48 1.95 -7.04
CA TYR A 52 7.19 2.27 -5.82
C TYR A 52 8.64 1.80 -5.92
N SER A 53 9.57 2.74 -6.08
CA SER A 53 10.98 2.41 -6.33
C SER A 53 11.71 1.76 -5.16
N HIS A 54 11.29 2.06 -3.92
CA HIS A 54 11.87 1.51 -2.70
C HIS A 54 10.86 1.62 -1.53
N PRO A 55 9.80 0.80 -1.53
CA PRO A 55 8.82 0.81 -0.45
C PRO A 55 9.48 0.33 0.85
N ILE A 56 9.26 1.04 1.94
CA ILE A 56 9.86 0.72 3.26
C ILE A 56 8.85 0.54 4.38
N ARG A 57 7.60 1.02 4.17
CA ARG A 57 6.49 0.80 5.10
C ARG A 57 5.17 0.87 4.36
N ILE A 58 4.25 -0.02 4.73
CA ILE A 58 2.87 -0.02 4.25
C ILE A 58 1.96 0.05 5.46
N VAL A 59 1.11 1.08 5.51
CA VAL A 59 0.10 1.25 6.56
C VAL A 59 -1.26 1.05 5.92
N ALA A 60 -2.07 0.21 6.56
CA ALA A 60 -3.48 0.07 6.22
C ALA A 60 -4.32 0.77 7.29
N PHE A 61 -5.46 1.31 6.88
CA PHE A 61 -6.47 1.80 7.80
C PHE A 61 -7.86 1.64 7.22
N ASN A 62 -8.84 1.57 8.11
CA ASN A 62 -10.25 1.59 7.76
C ASN A 62 -10.94 2.57 8.71
N THR A 63 -11.43 3.68 8.15
CA THR A 63 -12.07 4.74 8.94
C THR A 63 -13.49 4.38 9.37
N ALA A 64 -14.16 3.47 8.65
CA ALA A 64 -15.48 2.98 9.01
C ALA A 64 -15.42 2.06 10.23
N GLU A 65 -14.40 1.21 10.31
CA GLU A 65 -14.18 0.27 11.41
C GLU A 65 -13.30 0.85 12.54
N GLY A 66 -12.65 1.99 12.30
CA GLY A 66 -11.89 2.72 13.32
C GLY A 66 -10.52 2.12 13.65
N TRP A 67 -9.83 1.52 12.68
CA TRP A 67 -8.51 0.95 12.90
C TRP A 67 -7.45 1.46 11.91
N SER A 68 -6.19 1.41 12.34
CA SER A 68 -5.00 1.59 11.51
C SER A 68 -3.88 0.69 12.01
N ARG A 69 -3.11 0.09 11.10
CA ARG A 69 -2.02 -0.85 11.40
C ARG A 69 -0.89 -0.74 10.38
N ASP A 70 0.33 -0.94 10.86
CA ASP A 70 1.47 -1.25 9.97
C ASP A 70 1.30 -2.69 9.48
N VAL A 71 1.13 -2.85 8.17
CA VAL A 71 0.88 -4.14 7.49
C VAL A 71 2.05 -4.52 6.58
N THR A 72 3.21 -3.87 6.74
CA THR A 72 4.38 -4.06 5.88
C THR A 72 4.75 -5.54 5.73
N LYS A 73 4.78 -6.27 6.86
CA LYS A 73 5.08 -7.71 6.88
C LYS A 73 4.01 -8.55 6.20
N ASP A 74 2.74 -8.26 6.45
CA ASP A 74 1.63 -9.02 5.87
C ASP A 74 1.64 -8.95 4.34
N ILE A 75 1.93 -7.76 3.80
CA ILE A 75 2.06 -7.55 2.35
C ILE A 75 3.33 -8.20 1.79
N ALA A 76 4.46 -8.10 2.49
CA ALA A 76 5.69 -8.78 2.07
C ALA A 76 5.52 -10.31 2.03
N ASP A 77 4.83 -10.90 3.01
CA ASP A 77 4.56 -12.34 3.08
C ASP A 77 3.55 -12.80 2.02
N GLU A 78 2.59 -11.95 1.65
CA GLU A 78 1.73 -12.18 0.49
C GLU A 78 2.53 -12.19 -0.82
N LEU A 79 3.30 -11.14 -1.07
CA LEU A 79 4.15 -11.03 -2.27
C LEU A 79 5.11 -12.21 -2.38
N ARG A 80 5.77 -12.58 -1.29
CA ARG A 80 6.67 -13.73 -1.23
C ARG A 80 6.00 -15.02 -1.72
N ARG A 81 4.74 -15.24 -1.34
CA ARG A 81 3.98 -16.44 -1.74
C ARG A 81 3.57 -16.38 -3.20
N SER A 82 3.27 -15.20 -3.73
CA SER A 82 2.81 -15.02 -5.11
C SER A 82 3.94 -14.82 -6.14
N ILE A 83 5.17 -14.48 -5.74
CA ILE A 83 6.29 -14.18 -6.66
C ILE A 83 6.52 -15.28 -7.70
N ALA A 84 6.36 -16.55 -7.32
CA ALA A 84 6.54 -17.69 -8.22
C ALA A 84 5.47 -17.77 -9.33
N GLU A 85 4.39 -17.01 -9.22
CA GLU A 85 3.30 -16.94 -10.20
C GLU A 85 3.54 -15.87 -11.28
N TYR A 86 4.60 -15.05 -11.14
CA TYR A 86 4.94 -13.99 -12.08
C TYR A 86 6.20 -14.36 -12.88
N ASP A 87 6.16 -14.10 -14.19
CA ASP A 87 7.31 -14.33 -15.07
C ASP A 87 8.48 -13.37 -14.76
N GLU A 88 8.16 -12.14 -14.36
CA GLU A 88 9.12 -11.11 -13.97
C GLU A 88 8.64 -10.39 -12.70
N VAL A 89 9.56 -10.15 -11.78
CA VAL A 89 9.29 -9.46 -10.51
C VAL A 89 10.22 -8.26 -10.40
N PRO A 90 9.70 -7.04 -10.18
CA PRO A 90 10.53 -5.86 -10.01
C PRO A 90 11.56 -6.02 -8.90
N ARG A 91 12.75 -5.44 -9.13
CA ARG A 91 13.83 -5.48 -8.13
C ARG A 91 13.43 -4.83 -6.81
N SER A 92 12.67 -3.73 -6.86
CA SER A 92 12.12 -3.05 -5.69
C SER A 92 11.29 -3.99 -4.82
N VAL A 93 10.46 -4.85 -5.42
CA VAL A 93 9.64 -5.85 -4.74
C VAL A 93 10.49 -6.97 -4.15
N GLN A 94 11.49 -7.46 -4.88
CA GLN A 94 12.41 -8.47 -4.37
C GLN A 94 13.16 -7.95 -3.13
N GLU A 95 13.74 -6.76 -3.21
CA GLU A 95 14.43 -6.11 -2.10
C GLU A 95 13.50 -5.87 -0.91
N PHE A 96 12.28 -5.40 -1.18
CA PHE A 96 11.24 -5.19 -0.15
C PHE A 96 10.91 -6.47 0.63
N VAL A 97 10.69 -7.58 -0.08
CA VAL A 97 10.42 -8.88 0.54
C VAL A 97 11.64 -9.38 1.32
N GLU A 98 12.84 -9.27 0.76
CA GLU A 98 14.07 -9.73 1.43
C GLU A 98 14.38 -8.97 2.72
N VAL A 99 14.23 -7.64 2.72
CA VAL A 99 14.49 -6.80 3.90
C VAL A 99 13.47 -7.10 5.00
N THR A 100 12.20 -7.28 4.63
CA THR A 100 11.12 -7.51 5.59
C THR A 100 11.22 -8.87 6.28
N VAL A 101 11.77 -9.89 5.61
CA VAL A 101 11.97 -11.24 6.17
C VAL A 101 13.10 -11.31 7.21
N ARG A 102 14.04 -10.34 7.20
CA ARG A 102 15.19 -10.31 8.13
C ARG A 102 14.86 -9.71 9.51
N HIS A 103 13.62 -9.25 9.71
CA HIS A 103 13.13 -8.60 10.92
C HIS A 103 11.91 -9.33 11.51
#